data_AF-A0A8C3SL49-F1
#
_entry.id   AF-A0A8C3SL49-F1
#
_cell.length_a   1.000
_cell.length_b   1.000
_cell.length_c   1.000
_cell.angle_alpha   90.00
_cell.angle_beta   90.00
_cell.angle_gamma   90.00
#
_symmetry.space_group_name_H-M   'P 1'
#
loop_
_entity.id
_entity.type
_entity.pdbx_description
1 polymer ?
#
loop_
_entity_poly.entity_id
_entity_poly.type
_entity_poly.pdbx_seq_one_letter_code
_entity_poly.pdbx_strand_id
1 'polypeptide(L)'
;MTCMVVCFRGAPGTSQAALQKERELDAHLESRVQQDQGAASLVAIFRCLASEVNPSLPPGGGLASKRAVIKEAYERLRRSYEAQMLVRTD
;
A
#
# COMPACT_ATOMS: atom_id res chain seq x y z
N MET A 1 19.34 6.55 7.53
CA MET A 1 19.60 5.28 8.25
C MET A 1 20.50 4.42 7.40
N THR A 2 21.47 3.75 8.01
CA THR A 2 22.40 2.83 7.31
C THR A 2 22.20 1.43 7.86
N CYS A 3 22.09 0.44 6.99
CA CYS A 3 21.85 -0.96 7.32
C CYS A 3 22.71 -1.84 6.40
N MET A 4 23.35 -2.87 6.95
CA MET A 4 24.06 -3.90 6.19
C MET A 4 23.35 -5.25 6.40
N VAL A 5 22.96 -5.91 5.31
CA VAL A 5 22.36 -7.25 5.32
C VAL A 5 23.33 -8.21 4.66
N VAL A 6 23.76 -9.25 5.38
CA VAL A 6 24.68 -10.28 4.88
C VAL A 6 23.96 -11.63 4.89
N CYS A 7 23.86 -12.28 3.73
CA CYS A 7 23.19 -13.56 3.57
C CYS A 7 24.21 -14.70 3.45
N PHE A 8 24.04 -15.76 4.25
CA PHE A 8 24.85 -16.98 4.18
C PHE A 8 24.10 -18.12 3.48
N ARG A 9 24.80 -19.22 3.19
CA ARG A 9 24.14 -20.46 2.73
C ARG A 9 23.16 -20.93 3.82
N GLY A 10 21.91 -21.16 3.45
CA GLY A 10 20.81 -21.48 4.38
C GLY A 10 19.93 -20.28 4.76
N ALA A 11 20.23 -19.07 4.27
CA ALA A 11 19.29 -17.95 4.39
C ALA A 11 17.96 -18.26 3.67
N PRO A 12 16.83 -17.69 4.13
CA PRO A 12 15.53 -17.92 3.49
C PRO A 12 15.56 -17.58 2.00
N GLY A 13 15.13 -18.53 1.17
CA GLY A 13 14.95 -18.32 -0.27
C GLY A 13 13.61 -17.65 -0.59
N THR A 14 13.43 -17.31 -1.86
CA THR A 14 12.14 -16.82 -2.37
C THR A 14 11.09 -17.93 -2.33
N SER A 15 9.89 -17.62 -1.85
CA SER A 15 8.75 -18.53 -1.83
C SER A 15 7.62 -18.01 -2.71
N GLN A 16 7.07 -18.86 -3.59
CA GLN A 16 5.92 -18.49 -4.43
C GLN A 16 4.68 -18.15 -3.59
N ALA A 17 4.48 -18.85 -2.47
CA ALA A 17 3.39 -18.55 -1.55
C ALA A 17 3.54 -17.17 -0.90
N ALA A 18 4.77 -16.75 -0.58
CA ALA A 18 5.03 -15.42 -0.03
C ALA A 18 4.80 -14.33 -1.07
N LEU A 19 5.26 -14.55 -2.31
CA LEU A 19 5.00 -13.62 -3.43
C LEU A 19 3.51 -13.45 -3.73
N GLN A 20 2.74 -14.54 -3.68
CA GLN A 20 1.31 -14.49 -3.90
C GLN A 20 0.60 -13.68 -2.79
N LYS A 21 0.93 -13.93 -1.52
CA LYS A 21 0.38 -13.16 -0.39
C LYS A 21 0.73 -11.67 -0.48
N GLU A 22 1.94 -11.34 -0.92
CA GLU A 22 2.36 -9.94 -1.10
C GLU A 22 1.49 -9.24 -2.15
N ARG A 23 1.24 -9.90 -3.29
CA ARG A 23 0.35 -9.37 -4.34
C ARG A 23 -1.09 -9.20 -3.88
N GLU A 24 -1.62 -10.17 -3.13
CA GLU A 24 -2.97 -10.11 -2.58
C GLU A 24 -3.13 -8.96 -1.58
N LEU A 25 -2.13 -8.77 -0.72
CA LEU A 25 -2.09 -7.64 0.21
C LEU A 25 -2.05 -6.31 -0.53
N ASP A 26 -1.23 -6.19 -1.58
CA ASP A 26 -1.15 -4.97 -2.38
C ASP A 26 -2.48 -4.64 -3.04
N ALA A 27 -3.07 -5.60 -3.74
CA ALA A 27 -4.38 -5.42 -4.37
C ALA A 27 -5.46 -5.02 -3.36
N HIS A 28 -5.45 -5.62 -2.16
CA HIS A 28 -6.37 -5.26 -1.08
C HIS A 28 -6.17 -3.81 -0.62
N LEU A 29 -4.94 -3.39 -0.34
CA LEU A 29 -4.63 -2.02 0.10
C LEU A 29 -4.99 -1.00 -0.98
N GLU A 30 -4.68 -1.28 -2.25
CA GLU A 30 -5.06 -0.43 -3.38
C GLU A 30 -6.58 -0.26 -3.49
N SER A 31 -7.33 -1.35 -3.35
CA SER A 31 -8.79 -1.31 -3.35
C SER A 31 -9.36 -0.51 -2.18
N ARG A 32 -8.81 -0.67 -0.96
CA ARG A 32 -9.21 0.12 0.22
C ARG A 32 -8.96 1.61 0.01
N VAL A 33 -7.81 1.99 -0.56
CA VAL A 33 -7.51 3.40 -0.89
C VAL A 33 -8.52 3.99 -1.87
N GLN A 34 -8.98 3.22 -2.86
CA GLN A 34 -10.00 3.67 -3.81
C GLN A 34 -11.38 3.85 -3.16
N GLN A 35 -11.71 3.02 -2.16
CA GLN A 35 -13.00 3.08 -1.45
C GLN A 35 -13.12 4.31 -0.53
N ASP A 36 -11.99 4.81 0.01
CA ASP A 36 -11.93 6.01 0.86
C ASP A 36 -12.06 7.35 0.09
N GLN A 37 -12.63 7.31 -1.12
CA GLN A 37 -13.09 8.41 -1.99
C GLN A 37 -12.38 9.76 -1.77
N GLY A 38 -11.27 10.00 -2.48
CA GLY A 38 -10.74 11.27 -3.01
C GLY A 38 -10.53 12.50 -2.09
N ALA A 39 -11.46 12.78 -1.19
CA ALA A 39 -11.47 13.90 -0.25
C ALA A 39 -10.62 13.66 1.00
N ALA A 40 -10.30 12.40 1.31
CA ALA A 40 -9.43 12.07 2.43
C ALA A 40 -7.95 12.42 2.13
N SER A 41 -7.25 13.01 3.09
CA SER A 41 -5.81 13.19 3.00
C SER A 41 -5.08 11.84 3.12
N LEU A 42 -3.86 11.74 2.60
CA LEU A 42 -3.05 10.53 2.74
C LEU A 42 -2.90 10.11 4.22
N VAL A 43 -2.75 11.07 5.14
CA VAL A 43 -2.67 10.79 6.59
C VAL A 43 -3.96 10.18 7.13
N ALA A 44 -5.13 10.67 6.67
CA ALA A 44 -6.42 10.12 7.07
C ALA A 44 -6.58 8.67 6.59
N ILE A 45 -6.15 8.38 5.35
CA ILE A 45 -6.16 7.03 4.78
C ILE A 45 -5.27 6.09 5.60
N PHE A 46 -4.02 6.47 5.93
CA PHE A 46 -3.16 5.64 6.78
C PHE A 46 -3.77 5.35 8.14
N ARG A 47 -4.43 6.33 8.76
CA ARG A 47 -5.10 6.16 10.04
C ARG A 47 -6.31 5.23 9.95
N CYS A 48 -7.08 5.31 8.86
CA CYS A 48 -8.18 4.41 8.56
C CYS A 48 -7.67 2.96 8.44
N LEU A 49 -6.70 2.73 7.56
CA LEU A 49 -6.08 1.42 7.34
C LEU A 49 -5.42 0.84 8.59
N ALA A 50 -4.84 1.68 9.46
CA ALA A 50 -4.24 1.23 10.72
C ALA A 50 -5.26 0.79 11.78
N SER A 51 -6.51 1.26 11.68
CA SER A 51 -7.60 0.84 12.56
C SER A 51 -8.26 -0.48 12.14
N GLU A 52 -8.04 -0.90 10.90
CA GLU A 52 -8.50 -2.18 10.38
C GLU A 52 -7.56 -3.31 10.85
N VAL A 53 -8.13 -4.42 11.32
CA VAL A 53 -7.35 -5.61 11.66
C VAL A 53 -7.01 -6.37 10.37
N ASN A 54 -5.76 -6.27 9.91
CA ASN A 54 -5.25 -7.02 8.76
C ASN A 54 -4.09 -7.96 9.18
N PRO A 55 -4.33 -9.28 9.30
CA PRO A 55 -3.32 -10.24 9.75
C PRO A 55 -2.24 -10.53 8.70
N SER A 56 -2.40 -10.06 7.46
CA SER A 56 -1.47 -10.33 6.36
C SER A 56 -0.34 -9.30 6.24
N LEU A 57 -0.31 -8.27 7.09
CA LEU A 57 0.74 -7.25 7.06
C LEU A 57 2.13 -7.84 7.35
N PRO A 58 3.21 -7.27 6.76
CA PRO A 58 4.56 -7.74 7.00
C PRO A 58 4.90 -7.70 8.51
N PRO A 59 5.45 -8.78 9.07
CA PRO A 59 5.81 -8.81 10.49
C PRO A 59 6.87 -7.74 10.81
N GLY A 60 6.71 -7.07 11.95
CA GLY A 60 7.57 -5.97 12.39
C GLY A 60 7.30 -4.66 11.66
N GLY A 61 7.43 -4.64 10.33
CA GLY A 61 7.25 -3.44 9.51
C GLY A 61 5.80 -2.93 9.45
N GLY A 62 4.82 -3.83 9.58
CA GLY A 62 3.39 -3.51 9.60
C GLY A 62 2.95 -2.64 8.42
N LEU A 63 1.95 -1.79 8.63
CA LEU A 63 1.42 -0.88 7.60
C LEU A 63 2.48 0.12 7.09
N ALA A 64 3.42 0.52 7.94
CA ALA A 64 4.48 1.47 7.56
C ALA A 64 5.36 0.93 6.43
N SER A 65 5.64 -0.37 6.43
CA SER A 65 6.39 -1.03 5.36
C SER A 65 5.66 -1.03 4.00
N LYS A 66 4.34 -0.88 4.00
CA LYS A 66 3.50 -0.80 2.80
C LYS A 66 3.23 0.64 2.35
N ARG A 67 3.95 1.62 2.91
CA ARG A 67 3.71 3.04 2.63
C ARG A 67 3.79 3.41 1.15
N ALA A 68 4.73 2.81 0.43
CA ALA A 68 4.94 3.08 -0.99
C ALA A 68 3.70 2.71 -1.83
N VAL A 69 3.16 1.52 -1.62
CA VAL A 69 1.97 0.99 -2.32
C VAL A 69 0.76 1.89 -2.06
N ILE A 70 0.50 2.22 -0.79
CA ILE A 70 -0.62 3.09 -0.39
C ILE A 70 -0.47 4.48 -1.00
N LYS A 71 0.74 5.05 -0.97
CA LYS A 71 1.01 6.37 -1.53
C LYS A 71 0.80 6.38 -3.05
N GLU A 72 1.29 5.38 -3.76
CA GLU A 72 1.12 5.29 -5.20
C GLU A 72 -0.35 5.15 -5.60
N ALA A 73 -1.10 4.29 -4.90
CA ALA A 73 -2.55 4.14 -5.12
C ALA A 73 -3.30 5.46 -4.91
N TYR A 74 -2.94 6.20 -3.86
CA TYR A 74 -3.52 7.51 -3.57
C TYR A 74 -3.21 8.54 -4.67
N GLU A 75 -1.96 8.59 -5.15
CA GLU A 75 -1.56 9.51 -6.22
C GLU A 75 -2.25 9.17 -7.55
N ARG A 76 -2.45 7.89 -7.86
CA ARG A 76 -3.26 7.47 -9.02
C ARG A 76 -4.70 7.93 -8.87
N LEU A 77 -5.30 7.71 -7.70
CA LEU A 77 -6.67 8.11 -7.40
C LEU A 77 -6.87 9.64 -7.55
N ARG A 78 -5.96 10.44 -6.97
CA ARG A 78 -5.99 11.90 -7.10
C ARG A 78 -5.91 12.38 -8.55
N ARG A 79 -4.98 11.82 -9.34
CA ARG A 79 -4.87 12.14 -10.77
C ARG A 79 -6.15 11.83 -11.53
N SER A 80 -6.81 10.70 -11.23
CA SER A 80 -8.10 10.35 -11.84
C SER A 80 -9.21 11.34 -11.49
N TYR A 81 -9.30 11.78 -10.23
CA TYR A 81 -10.28 12.79 -9.81
C TYR A 81 -10.03 14.14 -10.48
N GLU A 82 -8.78 14.59 -10.55
CA GLU A 82 -8.41 15.85 -11.20
C GLU A 82 -8.72 15.83 -12.70
N ALA A 83 -8.43 14.72 -13.39
CA ALA A 83 -8.79 14.54 -14.80
C ALA A 83 -10.32 14.56 -15.02
N GLN A 84 -11.11 13.97 -14.12
CA GLN A 84 -12.57 13.98 -14.20
C GLN A 84 -13.19 15.36 -13.94
N MET A 85 -12.57 16.17 -13.07
CA MET A 85 -13.02 17.55 -12.85
C MET A 85 -12.75 18.44 -14.06
N LEU A 86 -11.60 18.29 -14.73
CA LEU A 86 -11.28 19.03 -15.95
C LEU A 86 -12.26 18.72 -17.10
N VAL A 87 -12.69 17.47 -17.25
CA VAL A 87 -13.67 17.06 -18.28
C VAL A 87 -15.08 17.59 -18.02
N ARG A 88 -15.39 18.00 -16.78
CA ARG A 88 -16.74 18.48 -16.40
C ARG A 88 -16.91 20.00 -16.55
N THR A 89 -15.85 20.73 -16.84
CA THR A 89 -15.86 22.20 -16.97
C THR A 89 -15.93 22.70 -18.41
N ASP A 90 -15.99 21.80 -19.40
CA ASP A 90 -16.27 22.08 -20.82
C ASP A 90 -17.71 21.70 -21.18
#